data_AF-A0A3B8VKL6-F1
#
_entry.id   AF-A0A3B8VKL6-F1
#
_cell.length_a   1.000
_cell.length_b   1.000
_cell.length_c   1.000
_cell.angle_alpha   90.00
_cell.angle_beta   90.00
_cell.angle_gamma   90.00
#
_symmetry.space_group_name_H-M   'P 1'
#
loop_
_entity.id
_entity.type
_entity.pdbx_description
1 polymer ?
#
loop_
_entity_poly.entity_id
_entity_poly.type
_entity_poly.pdbx_seq_one_letter_code
_entity_poly.pdbx_strand_id
1 'polypeptide(L)' 'VTLGENESWNDIIESRIDPPDDALESDDALTDWLKREVTTGHHISCTAKMGPATDPMAVVS' A
#
# COMPACT_ATOMS: atom_id res chain seq x y z
N VAL A 1 -14.66 0.72 8.70
CA VAL A 1 -13.47 -0.01 9.19
C VAL A 1 -12.71 0.96 10.07
N THR A 2 -12.48 0.65 11.33
CA THR A 2 -11.74 1.55 12.23
C THR A 2 -10.30 1.06 12.39
N LEU A 3 -9.34 1.90 12.02
CA LEU A 3 -7.91 1.61 12.08
C LEU A 3 -7.41 1.74 13.52
N GLY A 4 -6.77 0.70 14.04
CA GLY A 4 -6.11 0.74 15.36
C GLY A 4 -6.98 0.41 16.57
N GLU A 5 -8.27 0.11 16.41
CA GLU A 5 -9.20 -0.15 17.53
C GLU A 5 -9.18 -1.58 18.11
N ASN A 6 -8.18 -2.39 17.78
CA ASN A 6 -8.08 -3.71 18.40
C ASN A 6 -7.61 -3.58 19.86
N GLU A 7 -8.26 -4.27 20.79
CA GLU A 7 -7.99 -4.17 22.23
C GLU A 7 -6.51 -4.38 22.60
N SER A 8 -5.78 -5.20 21.84
CA SER A 8 -4.34 -5.43 22.07
C SER A 8 -3.46 -4.20 21.88
N TRP A 9 -3.97 -3.16 21.22
CA TRP A 9 -3.23 -1.93 20.95
C TRP A 9 -3.55 -0.79 21.93
N ASN A 10 -4.54 -0.95 22.82
CA ASN A 10 -5.01 0.13 23.70
C ASN A 10 -3.91 0.70 24.60
N ASP A 11 -2.95 -0.13 25.02
CA ASP A 11 -1.83 0.29 25.87
C ASP A 11 -0.61 0.81 25.06
N ILE A 12 -0.67 0.73 23.72
CA ILE A 12 0.45 1.05 22.82
C ILE A 12 0.15 2.30 21.98
N ILE A 13 -1.08 2.45 21.51
CA ILE A 13 -1.50 3.54 20.63
C ILE A 13 -2.14 4.64 21.46
N GLU A 14 -1.55 5.84 21.42
CA GLU A 14 -2.18 7.04 21.99
C GLU A 14 -3.26 7.59 21.06
N SER A 15 -2.91 7.82 19.79
CA SER A 15 -3.84 8.30 18.75
C SER A 15 -3.31 7.99 17.35
N ARG A 16 -4.21 8.01 16.36
CA ARG A 16 -3.85 7.92 14.94
C ARG A 16 -3.26 9.26 14.48
N ILE A 17 -2.06 9.23 13.90
CA ILE A 17 -1.39 10.41 13.35
C ILE A 17 -1.81 10.63 11.89
N ASP A 18 -1.78 9.57 11.08
CA ASP A 18 -2.17 9.56 9.67
C ASP A 18 -2.79 8.19 9.30
N PRO A 19 -3.63 8.12 8.26
CA PRO A 19 -4.25 9.23 7.51
C PRO A 19 -5.19 10.10 8.39
N PRO A 20 -5.48 11.35 8.02
CA PRO A 20 -6.45 12.21 8.71
C PRO A 20 -7.89 11.68 8.56
N ASP A 21 -8.82 12.18 9.38
CA ASP A 21 -10.21 11.68 9.39
C ASP A 21 -10.93 11.91 8.05
N ASP A 22 -10.70 13.06 7.40
CA ASP A 22 -11.28 13.40 6.09
C ASP A 22 -10.85 12.41 4.99
N ALA A 23 -9.61 11.93 5.05
CA ALA A 23 -9.11 10.89 4.16
C ALA A 23 -9.76 9.51 4.41
N LEU A 24 -10.44 9.30 5.55
CA LEU A 24 -11.13 8.05 5.87
C LEU A 24 -12.65 8.12 5.68
N GLU A 25 -13.19 9.26 5.25
CA GLU A 25 -14.64 9.45 5.09
C GLU A 25 -15.24 8.61 3.95
N SER A 26 -14.43 8.24 2.95
CA SER A 26 -14.85 7.42 1.81
C SER A 26 -13.67 6.75 1.11
N ASP A 27 -13.97 5.73 0.29
CA ASP A 27 -12.96 5.06 -0.54
C ASP A 27 -12.28 6.02 -1.54
N ASP A 28 -13.02 7.01 -2.05
CA ASP A 28 -12.49 8.03 -2.97
C ASP A 28 -11.53 8.97 -2.24
N ALA A 29 -11.92 9.46 -1.05
CA ALA A 29 -11.06 10.29 -0.21
C ALA A 29 -9.77 9.56 0.19
N LEU A 30 -9.89 8.28 0.56
CA LEU A 30 -8.74 7.44 0.90
C LEU A 30 -7.84 7.22 -0.32
N THR A 31 -8.44 6.94 -1.49
CA THR A 31 -7.71 6.78 -2.75
C THR A 31 -6.91 8.04 -3.10
N ASP A 32 -7.51 9.22 -2.94
CA ASP A 32 -6.85 10.49 -3.24
C ASP A 32 -5.74 10.83 -2.25
N TRP A 33 -5.85 10.41 -0.99
CA TRP A 33 -4.76 10.47 -0.01
C TRP A 33 -3.63 9.50 -0.37
N LEU A 34 -3.96 8.24 -0.68
CA LEU A 34 -2.97 7.22 -1.06
C LEU A 34 -2.15 7.63 -2.29
N LYS A 35 -2.75 8.29 -3.28
CA LYS A 35 -2.03 8.81 -4.46
C LYS A 35 -0.93 9.82 -4.11
N ARG A 36 -1.05 10.52 -2.97
CA ARG A 36 -0.07 11.51 -2.51
C ARG A 36 0.99 10.88 -1.62
N GLU A 37 0.59 9.91 -0.79
CA GLU A 37 1.43 9.38 0.29
C GLU A 37 2.15 8.06 -0.04
N VAL A 38 1.58 7.23 -0.93
CA VAL A 38 2.16 5.90 -1.19
C VAL A 38 3.53 6.02 -1.86
N THR A 39 4.50 5.32 -1.27
CA THR A 39 5.86 5.18 -1.78
C THR A 39 6.25 3.70 -1.91
N THR A 40 7.48 3.44 -2.34
CA THR A 40 8.02 2.08 -2.47
C THR A 40 8.72 1.62 -1.19
N GLY A 41 8.57 0.33 -0.87
CA GLY A 41 9.41 -0.36 0.13
C GLY A 41 10.81 -0.70 -0.38
N HIS A 42 11.20 -0.21 -1.56
CA HIS A 42 12.49 -0.48 -2.23
C HIS A 42 12.70 -1.94 -2.69
N HIS A 43 11.63 -2.71 -2.81
CA HIS A 43 11.67 -4.07 -3.36
C HIS A 43 11.38 -4.10 -4.87
N ILE A 44 12.02 -3.20 -5.64
CA ILE A 44 11.80 -3.14 -7.08
C ILE A 44 12.46 -4.35 -7.75
N SER A 45 11.70 -5.08 -8.55
CA SER A 45 12.15 -6.27 -9.26
C SER A 45 11.52 -6.36 -10.66
N CYS A 46 11.76 -7.47 -11.36
CA CYS A 46 11.06 -7.84 -12.60
C CYS A 46 11.36 -7.00 -13.85
N THR A 47 12.37 -6.13 -13.85
CA THR A 47 12.80 -5.40 -15.06
C THR A 47 13.38 -6.32 -16.14
N ALA A 48 13.94 -7.47 -15.74
CA ALA A 48 14.35 -8.57 -16.62
C ALA A 48 13.49 -9.82 -16.36
N LYS A 49 12.18 -9.70 -16.62
CA LYS A 49 11.21 -10.78 -16.35
C LYS A 49 11.62 -12.07 -17.06
N MET A 50 11.73 -13.17 -16.31
CA MET A 50 11.91 -14.51 -16.88
C MET A 50 10.58 -15.03 -17.41
N GLY A 51 10.59 -15.75 -18.53
CA GLY A 51 9.39 -16.36 -19.08
C GLY A 51 9.68 -17.41 -20.15
N PRO A 52 8.70 -18.27 -20.48
CA PRO A 52 8.89 -19.30 -21.50
C PRO A 52 9.16 -18.67 -22.88
N ALA A 53 9.75 -19.43 -23.81
CA ALA A 53 10.02 -18.95 -25.17
C ALA A 53 8.76 -18.49 -25.95
N THR A 54 7.57 -18.90 -25.51
CA THR A 54 6.28 -18.46 -26.07
C THR A 54 5.80 -17.12 -25.52
N ASP A 55 6.44 -16.58 -24.48
CA ASP A 55 6.10 -15.28 -23.89
C ASP A 55 6.87 -14.17 -24.63
N PRO A 56 6.19 -13.39 -25.49
CA PRO A 56 6.84 -12.35 -26.28
C PRO A 56 7.40 -11.19 -25.44
N MET A 57 7.07 -11.14 -24.14
CA MET A 57 7.52 -10.10 -23.20
C MET A 57 8.62 -10.59 -22.25
N ALA A 58 9.12 -11.82 -22.39
CA ALA A 58 10.22 -12.34 -21.58
C ALA A 58 11.57 -11.72 -21.99
N VAL A 59 12.41 -11.41 -21.01
CA VAL A 59 13.78 -10.90 -21.23
C VAL A 59 14.78 -12.06 -21.23
N VAL A 60 14.53 -13.07 -20.40
CA VAL A 60 15.33 -14.30 -20.34
C VAL A 60 14.42 -15.52 -20.21
N SER A 61 14.92 -16.67 -20.66
CA SER A 61 14.23 -17.96 -20.70
C SER A 61 14.44 -18.79 -19.44
#